data_AF-A0A8S4A004-F1
#
_entry.id   AF-A0A8S4A004-F1
#
_cell.length_a   1.000
_cell.length_b   1.000
_cell.length_c   1.000
_cell.angle_alpha   90.00
_cell.angle_beta   90.00
_cell.angle_gamma   90.00
#
_symmetry.space_group_name_H-M   'P 1'
#
loop_
_entity.id
_entity.type
_entity.pdbx_description
1 polymer ?
#
loop_
_entity_poly.entity_id
_entity_poly.type
_entity_poly.pdbx_seq_one_letter_code
_entity_poly.pdbx_strand_id
1 'polypeptide(L)'
;MPKKCTAITKGLLHFDDFNYQLLKCDGKDWQAWSPSSGNDATNIGSCQQDWYEFDGRCYKPMDERLSWDESEDKCVKMFNGHLTSVRSVRQLQWLTEKMSNKGFWI
;
A
#
# COMPACT_ATOMS: atom_id res chain seq x y z
N MET A 1 12.57 -18.81 25.73
CA MET A 1 13.47 -17.68 26.08
C MET A 1 13.31 -16.61 25.02
N PRO A 2 13.11 -15.33 25.37
CA PRO A 2 13.04 -14.27 24.37
C PRO A 2 14.34 -14.24 23.57
N LYS A 3 14.25 -14.20 22.23
CA LYS A 3 15.45 -14.11 21.39
C LYS A 3 16.09 -12.74 21.65
N LYS A 4 17.38 -12.72 21.96
CA LYS A 4 18.15 -11.48 22.10
C LYS A 4 18.45 -10.92 20.70
N CYS A 5 18.37 -9.60 20.54
CA CYS A 5 18.89 -8.98 19.33
C CYS A 5 20.41 -9.13 19.32
N THR A 6 20.92 -9.81 18.31
CA THR A 6 22.35 -9.99 18.04
C THR A 6 22.56 -9.96 16.52
N ALA A 7 23.82 -10.00 16.08
CA ALA A 7 24.14 -9.99 14.66
C ALA A 7 23.45 -11.14 13.89
N ILE A 8 23.22 -12.28 14.55
CA ILE A 8 22.57 -13.46 13.98
C ILE A 8 21.07 -13.23 13.76
N THR A 9 20.42 -12.45 14.62
CA THR A 9 18.99 -12.17 14.54
C THR A 9 18.68 -10.85 13.86
N LYS A 10 19.64 -10.26 13.13
CA LYS A 10 19.42 -9.02 12.38
C LYS A 10 18.22 -9.19 11.43
N GLY A 11 17.28 -8.26 11.50
CA GLY A 11 16.04 -8.27 10.74
C GLY A 11 14.88 -9.03 11.38
N LEU A 12 15.10 -9.76 12.47
CA LEU A 12 14.03 -10.42 13.22
C LEU A 12 13.04 -9.37 13.73
N LEU A 13 11.74 -9.65 13.58
CA LEU A 13 10.65 -8.87 14.13
C LEU A 13 10.21 -9.44 15.48
N HIS A 14 9.96 -8.56 16.44
CA HIS A 14 9.44 -8.88 17.76
C HIS A 14 8.33 -7.90 18.11
N PHE A 15 7.16 -8.42 18.50
CA PHE A 15 6.07 -7.59 18.99
C PHE A 15 6.19 -7.47 20.52
N ASP A 16 6.36 -6.25 21.00
CA ASP A 16 6.34 -5.92 22.42
C ASP A 16 4.89 -5.72 22.87
N ASP A 17 4.37 -6.72 23.59
CA ASP A 17 3.00 -6.73 24.11
C ASP A 17 2.74 -5.63 25.15
N PHE A 18 3.77 -5.08 25.81
CA PHE A 18 3.60 -4.05 26.83
C PHE A 18 3.43 -2.66 26.23
N ASN A 19 4.21 -2.35 25.19
CA ASN A 19 4.18 -1.06 24.52
C ASN A 19 3.36 -1.08 23.22
N TYR A 20 2.80 -2.23 22.85
CA TYR A 20 2.09 -2.47 21.58
C TYR A 20 2.91 -2.04 20.36
N GLN A 21 4.22 -2.30 20.40
CA GLN A 21 5.16 -1.85 19.39
C GLN A 21 5.79 -3.04 18.67
N LEU A 22 5.84 -2.95 17.34
CA LEU A 22 6.66 -3.87 16.55
C LEU A 22 8.09 -3.36 16.55
N LEU A 23 9.05 -4.21 16.90
CA LEU A 23 10.47 -3.92 16.97
C LEU A 23 11.21 -4.77 15.94
N LYS A 24 12.24 -4.20 15.30
CA LYS A 24 13.15 -4.91 14.37
C LYS A 24 14.56 -4.88 14.92
N CYS A 25 15.22 -6.03 14.94
CA CYS A 25 16.60 -6.12 15.37
C CYS A 25 17.54 -5.55 14.30
N ASP A 26 18.40 -4.59 14.65
CA ASP A 26 19.40 -4.02 13.72
C ASP A 26 20.71 -4.83 13.66
N GLY A 27 20.83 -5.84 14.51
CA GLY A 27 22.02 -6.68 14.71
C GLY A 27 22.76 -6.42 16.02
N LYS A 28 22.33 -5.41 16.79
CA LYS A 28 22.86 -5.08 18.12
C LYS A 28 21.72 -4.85 19.11
N ASP A 29 20.74 -4.04 18.73
CA ASP A 29 19.64 -3.61 19.59
C ASP A 29 18.28 -3.70 18.86
N TRP A 30 17.22 -3.74 19.66
CA TRP A 30 15.84 -3.68 19.17
C TRP A 30 15.47 -2.23 18.86
N GLN A 31 15.13 -1.97 17.60
CA GLN A 31 14.69 -0.64 17.14
C GLN A 31 13.20 -0.65 16.87
N ALA A 32 12.52 0.46 17.17
CA ALA A 32 11.12 0.65 16.80
C ALA A 32 10.97 0.45 15.29
N TRP A 33 10.17 -0.54 14.91
CA TRP A 33 9.86 -0.77 13.51
C TRP A 33 8.62 0.03 13.15
N SER A 34 8.78 0.88 12.14
CA SER A 34 7.67 1.42 11.38
C SER A 34 7.84 1.01 9.92
N PRO A 35 6.75 0.94 9.13
CA PRO A 35 6.82 0.77 7.68
C PRO A 35 7.77 1.77 7.00
N SER A 36 7.96 2.94 7.62
CA SER A 36 8.81 4.06 7.17
C SER A 36 10.24 4.07 7.73
N SER A 37 10.59 3.23 8.72
CA SER A 37 11.90 3.26 9.40
C SER A 37 12.93 2.28 8.84
N GLY A 38 12.55 1.48 7.84
CA GLY A 38 13.50 0.67 7.10
C GLY A 38 14.10 1.48 5.96
N ASN A 39 15.40 1.33 5.73
CA ASN A 39 16.06 1.76 4.49
C ASN A 39 15.55 0.99 3.25
N ASP A 40 14.53 0.13 3.42
CA ASP A 40 13.52 -0.26 2.42
C ASP A 40 12.49 0.86 2.20
N ALA A 41 12.90 2.12 2.34
CA ALA A 41 12.14 3.29 1.96
C ALA A 41 12.17 3.44 0.43
N THR A 42 11.71 2.42 -0.28
CA THR A 42 11.07 2.64 -1.58
C THR A 42 9.73 3.31 -1.29
N ASN A 43 9.74 4.62 -1.01
CA ASN A 43 8.56 5.50 -1.07
C ASN A 43 7.25 4.92 -0.48
N ILE A 44 7.28 4.36 0.73
CA ILE A 44 6.05 3.94 1.44
C ILE A 44 5.42 5.19 2.08
N GLY A 45 4.91 6.09 1.24
CA GLY A 45 4.25 7.31 1.70
C GLY A 45 3.41 8.02 0.65
N SER A 46 3.61 7.73 -0.63
CA SER A 46 2.77 8.29 -1.68
C SER A 46 2.66 7.31 -2.83
N CYS A 47 1.46 7.15 -3.38
CA CYS A 47 1.28 6.49 -4.65
C CYS A 47 2.17 7.14 -5.73
N GLN A 48 2.47 6.40 -6.79
CA GLN A 48 3.23 6.94 -7.92
C GLN A 48 2.58 8.21 -8.48
N GLN A 49 3.35 9.01 -9.22
CA GLN A 49 2.80 10.18 -9.90
C GLN A 49 1.57 9.80 -10.75
N ASP A 50 0.52 10.63 -10.67
CA ASP A 50 -0.78 10.42 -11.32
C ASP A 50 -1.60 9.22 -10.79
N TRP A 51 -1.31 8.78 -9.56
CA TRP A 51 -2.15 7.88 -8.78
C TRP A 51 -2.66 8.59 -7.54
N TYR A 52 -3.85 8.19 -7.08
CA TYR A 52 -4.46 8.68 -5.87
C TYR A 52 -4.40 7.62 -4.77
N GLU A 53 -4.08 8.05 -3.55
CA GLU A 53 -4.09 7.21 -2.36
C GLU A 53 -5.46 7.28 -1.67
N PHE A 54 -5.99 6.12 -1.30
CA PHE A 54 -7.13 5.99 -0.41
C PHE A 54 -6.98 4.71 0.42
N ASP A 55 -6.93 4.87 1.74
CA ASP A 55 -6.91 3.76 2.70
C ASP A 55 -5.76 2.76 2.45
N GLY A 56 -4.56 3.30 2.18
CA GLY A 56 -3.35 2.53 1.94
C GLY A 56 -3.30 1.82 0.59
N ARG A 57 -4.18 2.19 -0.35
CA ARG A 57 -4.23 1.66 -1.73
C ARG A 57 -4.09 2.76 -2.75
N CYS A 58 -3.53 2.41 -3.91
CA CYS A 58 -3.31 3.33 -5.02
C CYS A 58 -4.29 3.07 -6.16
N TYR A 59 -4.88 4.15 -6.68
CA TYR A 59 -5.86 4.13 -7.75
C TYR A 59 -5.42 5.04 -8.90
N LYS A 60 -5.43 4.52 -10.13
CA LYS A 60 -5.08 5.28 -11.33
C LYS A 60 -6.32 5.52 -12.18
N PRO A 61 -6.76 6.76 -12.40
CA PRO A 61 -7.78 7.01 -13.41
C PRO A 61 -7.18 6.81 -14.81
N MET A 62 -8.03 6.35 -15.71
CA MET A 62 -7.71 6.23 -17.14
C MET A 62 -8.72 7.08 -17.91
N ASP A 63 -8.23 8.01 -18.73
CA ASP A 63 -9.09 8.87 -19.57
C ASP A 63 -9.53 8.17 -20.87
N GLU A 64 -8.92 7.02 -21.18
CA GLU A 64 -9.23 6.26 -22.39
C GLU A 64 -10.58 5.53 -22.27
N ARG A 65 -11.40 5.61 -23.32
CA ARG A 65 -12.66 4.88 -23.41
C ARG A 65 -12.41 3.51 -24.03
N LEU A 66 -12.39 2.50 -23.17
CA LEU A 66 -12.22 1.10 -23.54
C LEU A 66 -13.48 0.31 -23.15
N SER A 67 -13.65 -0.88 -23.73
CA SER A 67 -14.58 -1.85 -23.16
C SER A 67 -14.13 -2.27 -21.76
N TRP A 68 -15.00 -2.93 -21.01
CA TRP A 68 -14.67 -3.39 -19.66
C TRP A 68 -13.48 -4.37 -19.68
N ASP A 69 -13.50 -5.34 -20.61
CA ASP A 69 -12.46 -6.35 -20.77
C ASP A 69 -11.12 -5.75 -21.21
N GLU A 70 -11.12 -4.81 -22.15
CA GLU A 70 -9.92 -4.07 -22.54
C GLU A 70 -9.34 -3.25 -21.38
N SER A 71 -10.20 -2.65 -20.54
CA SER A 71 -9.79 -1.88 -19.37
C SER A 71 -9.10 -2.75 -18.31
N GLU A 72 -9.67 -3.92 -18.03
CA GLU A 72 -9.08 -4.89 -17.09
C GLU A 72 -7.75 -5.43 -17.62
N ASP A 73 -7.71 -5.84 -18.89
CA ASP A 73 -6.48 -6.32 -19.53
C ASP A 73 -5.36 -5.28 -19.45
N LYS A 74 -5.71 -4.00 -19.65
CA LYS A 74 -4.76 -2.89 -19.53
C LYS A 74 -4.29 -2.69 -18.08
N CYS A 75 -5.19 -2.76 -17.10
CA CYS A 75 -4.84 -2.68 -15.68
C CYS A 75 -3.81 -3.75 -15.29
N VAL A 76 -4.05 -4.99 -15.72
CA VAL A 76 -3.17 -6.13 -15.44
C VAL A 76 -1.82 -5.96 -16.16
N LYS A 77 -1.84 -5.69 -17.46
CA LYS A 77 -0.62 -5.69 -18.30
C LYS A 77 0.27 -4.47 -18.09
N MET A 78 -0.30 -3.28 -17.89
CA MET A 78 0.47 -2.04 -17.82
C MET A 78 0.79 -1.58 -16.40
N PHE A 79 -0.09 -1.89 -15.45
CA PHE A 79 -0.02 -1.35 -14.09
C PHE A 79 0.10 -2.41 -13.01
N ASN A 80 0.12 -3.69 -13.39
CA ASN A 80 0.16 -4.83 -12.47
C ASN A 80 -0.94 -4.72 -11.40
N GLY A 81 -2.12 -4.24 -11.82
CA GLY A 81 -3.30 -3.99 -10.99
C GLY A 81 -4.58 -4.50 -11.64
N HIS A 82 -5.72 -4.14 -11.09
CA HIS A 82 -7.04 -4.56 -11.54
C HIS A 82 -8.01 -3.37 -11.50
N LEU A 83 -9.14 -3.49 -12.21
CA LEU A 83 -10.28 -2.60 -12.00
C LEU A 83 -10.67 -2.55 -10.51
N THR A 84 -11.10 -1.37 -10.07
CA THR A 84 -11.28 -1.12 -8.64
C THR A 84 -12.59 -1.71 -8.12
N SER A 85 -12.52 -2.60 -7.14
CA SER A 85 -13.71 -2.98 -6.36
C SER A 85 -14.14 -1.86 -5.39
N VAL A 86 -15.46 -1.77 -5.16
CA VAL A 86 -16.06 -0.89 -4.15
C VAL A 86 -16.25 -1.66 -2.84
N ARG A 87 -15.63 -1.18 -1.76
CA ARG A 87 -15.62 -1.81 -0.42
C ARG A 87 -16.37 -1.00 0.63
N SER A 88 -16.69 0.25 0.34
CA SER A 88 -17.48 1.10 1.23
C SER A 88 -18.13 2.26 0.48
N VAL A 89 -19.18 2.84 1.07
CA VAL A 89 -19.82 4.07 0.54
C VAL A 89 -18.82 5.23 0.50
N ARG A 90 -17.94 5.33 1.50
CA ARG A 90 -16.89 6.35 1.56
C ARG A 90 -15.91 6.22 0.39
N GLN A 91 -15.51 5.00 0.04
CA GLN A 91 -14.65 4.75 -1.12
C GLN A 91 -15.36 5.12 -2.42
N LEU A 92 -16.65 4.77 -2.57
CA LEU A 92 -17.41 5.10 -3.77
C LEU A 92 -17.53 6.61 -3.97
N GLN A 93 -17.87 7.37 -2.92
CA GLN A 93 -17.94 8.83 -2.97
C GLN A 93 -16.60 9.43 -3.40
N TRP A 94 -15.50 8.98 -2.80
CA TRP A 94 -14.17 9.42 -3.17
C TRP A 94 -13.82 9.07 -4.63
N LEU A 95 -14.13 7.86 -5.11
CA LEU A 95 -13.92 7.47 -6.51
C LEU A 95 -14.69 8.41 -7.45
N THR A 96 -15.97 8.66 -7.18
CA THR A 96 -16.81 9.54 -7.98
C THR A 96 -16.27 10.98 -8.04
N GLU A 97 -15.79 11.52 -6.92
CA GLU A 97 -15.14 12.83 -6.85
C GLU A 97 -13.87 12.88 -7.71
N LYS A 98 -13.00 11.87 -7.62
CA LYS A 98 -11.76 11.80 -8.41
C LYS A 98 -12.01 11.63 -9.90
N MET A 99 -13.11 10.96 -10.27
CA MET A 99 -13.52 10.76 -11.66
C MET A 99 -14.35 11.92 -12.22
N SER A 100 -14.46 13.04 -11.51
CA SER A 100 -15.22 14.22 -11.95
C SER A 100 -16.68 13.91 -12.31
N ASN A 101 -17.32 12.99 -11.56
CA ASN A 101 -18.68 12.51 -11.81
C ASN A 101 -18.91 11.87 -13.19
N LYS A 102 -17.86 11.45 -13.90
CA LYS A 102 -17.99 10.65 -15.13
C LYS A 102 -18.25 9.19 -14.78
N GLY A 103 -18.89 8.45 -15.67
CA GLY A 103 -18.97 6.99 -15.57
C GLY A 103 -17.58 6.36 -15.79
N PHE A 104 -17.26 5.31 -15.02
CA PHE A 104 -16.01 4.57 -15.09
C PHE A 104 -16.26 3.08 -14.86
N TRP A 105 -15.38 2.23 -15.40
CA TRP A 105 -15.40 0.80 -15.13
C TRP A 105 -14.78 0.49 -13.76
N ILE A 106 -15.36 -0.51 -13.09
CA ILE A 106 -14.96 -1.05 -11.78
C ILE A 106 -14.96 -2.56 -11.82
#